data_AF-A0A3B8V569-F1
#
_entry.id   AF-A0A3B8V569-F1
#
_cell.length_a   1.000
_cell.length_b   1.000
_cell.length_c   1.000
_cell.angle_alpha   90.00
_cell.angle_beta   90.00
_cell.angle_gamma   90.00
#
_symmetry.space_group_name_H-M   'P 1'
#
loop_
_entity.id
_entity.type
_entity.pdbx_description
1 polymer ?
#
loop_
_entity_poly.entity_id
_entity_poly.type
_entity_poly.pdbx_seq_one_letter_code
_entity_poly.pdbx_strand_id
1 'polypeptide(L)'
;MGTTAALRMVAYIEGDFLSQINATVTPLYQQVVNADGTVNGYSSFWASVRQITLVVGVLACLTYFFFSVEHKGAVGKVARLGIWFLMITFGAAFGFTVMGRIALLAARFEFLFDDWLWIIDPMNQRTVAAAAGLLF
;
A
#
# COMPACT_ATOMS: atom_id res chain seq x y z
N MET A 1 -4.85 26.94 -0.79
CA MET A 1 -4.78 25.74 0.08
C MET A 1 -6.05 24.88 0.05
N GLY A 2 -7.25 25.44 -0.11
CA GLY A 2 -8.49 24.64 -0.23
C GLY A 2 -8.72 23.99 -1.61
N THR A 3 -8.39 24.67 -2.69
CA THR A 3 -8.59 24.17 -4.07
C THR A 3 -7.73 22.96 -4.40
N THR A 4 -6.49 22.91 -3.93
CA THR A 4 -5.59 21.75 -4.10
C THR A 4 -6.00 20.54 -3.27
N ALA A 5 -6.60 20.77 -2.09
CA ALA A 5 -7.19 19.70 -1.28
C ALA A 5 -8.46 19.13 -1.93
N ALA A 6 -9.31 20.00 -2.49
CA ALA A 6 -10.50 19.59 -3.24
C ALA A 6 -10.14 18.78 -4.50
N LEU A 7 -9.17 19.24 -5.29
CA LEU A 7 -8.68 18.51 -6.46
C LEU A 7 -8.07 17.14 -6.10
N ARG A 8 -7.37 17.05 -4.97
CA ARG A 8 -6.86 15.76 -4.46
C ARG A 8 -7.98 14.83 -4.01
N MET A 9 -9.01 15.34 -3.34
CA MET A 9 -10.18 14.54 -2.95
C MET A 9 -10.89 13.97 -4.18
N VAL A 10 -11.11 14.79 -5.22
CA VAL A 10 -11.69 14.33 -6.49
C VAL A 10 -10.79 13.29 -7.16
N ALA A 11 -9.47 13.53 -7.21
CA ALA A 11 -8.52 12.56 -7.75
C ALA A 11 -8.54 11.21 -7.01
N TYR A 12 -8.70 11.21 -5.68
CA TYR A 12 -8.85 9.97 -4.91
C TYR A 12 -10.20 9.27 -5.17
N ILE A 13 -11.28 10.04 -5.34
CA ILE A 13 -12.60 9.48 -5.66
C ILE A 13 -12.60 8.86 -7.06
N GLU A 14 -12.06 9.58 -8.05
CA GLU A 14 -12.07 9.17 -9.44
C GLU A 14 -11.01 8.10 -9.74
N GLY A 15 -9.83 8.19 -9.13
CA GLY A 15 -8.73 7.26 -9.35
C GLY A 15 -8.85 6.01 -8.50
N ASP A 16 -8.89 6.18 -7.18
CA ASP A 16 -8.71 5.06 -6.25
C ASP A 16 -10.04 4.40 -5.87
N PHE A 17 -11.09 5.19 -5.58
CA PHE A 17 -12.39 4.62 -5.21
C PHE A 17 -13.08 3.93 -6.40
N LEU A 18 -13.11 4.56 -7.58
CA LEU A 18 -13.70 3.92 -8.76
C LEU A 18 -12.93 2.66 -9.17
N SER A 19 -11.60 2.68 -9.12
CA SER A 19 -10.78 1.50 -9.37
C SER A 19 -11.04 0.39 -8.36
N GLN A 20 -11.22 0.71 -7.08
CA GLN A 20 -11.56 -0.27 -6.04
C GLN A 20 -12.95 -0.88 -6.24
N ILE A 21 -13.97 -0.07 -6.59
CA ILE A 21 -15.31 -0.57 -6.90
C ILE A 21 -15.23 -1.49 -8.12
N ASN A 22 -14.55 -1.07 -9.18
CA ASN A 22 -14.38 -1.89 -10.39
C ASN A 22 -13.70 -3.23 -10.06
N ALA A 23 -12.63 -3.20 -9.26
CA ALA A 23 -11.91 -4.38 -8.81
C ALA A 23 -12.77 -5.34 -7.97
N THR A 24 -13.81 -4.86 -7.29
CA THR A 24 -14.75 -5.73 -6.55
C THR A 24 -15.84 -6.36 -7.42
N VAL A 25 -16.10 -5.80 -8.61
CA VAL A 25 -17.12 -6.28 -9.57
C VAL A 25 -16.53 -7.24 -10.60
N THR A 26 -15.20 -7.37 -10.67
CA THR A 26 -14.55 -8.36 -11.55
C THR A 26 -14.88 -9.80 -11.12
N PRO A 27 -15.04 -10.73 -12.08
CA PRO A 27 -15.47 -12.10 -11.78
C PRO A 27 -14.47 -12.83 -10.89
N LEU A 28 -15.00 -13.59 -9.92
CA LEU A 28 -14.25 -14.42 -8.96
C LEU A 28 -13.33 -15.46 -9.61
N TYR A 29 -13.67 -15.88 -10.83
CA TYR A 29 -12.83 -16.73 -11.67
C TYR A 29 -12.22 -15.88 -12.78
N GLN A 30 -11.00 -15.42 -12.57
CA GLN A 30 -10.24 -14.68 -13.58
C GLN A 30 -9.25 -15.62 -14.25
N GLN A 31 -9.53 -15.97 -15.50
CA GLN A 31 -8.53 -16.57 -16.37
C GLN A 31 -7.51 -15.49 -16.76
N VAL A 32 -6.29 -15.60 -16.26
CA VAL A 32 -5.19 -14.69 -16.63
C VAL A 32 -4.58 -15.23 -17.92
N VAL A 33 -5.04 -14.67 -19.05
CA VAL A 33 -4.44 -14.90 -20.36
C VAL A 33 -3.17 -14.06 -20.44
N ASN A 34 -2.01 -14.71 -20.57
CA ASN A 34 -0.74 -13.98 -20.77
C ASN A 34 -0.69 -13.40 -22.18
N ALA A 35 0.19 -12.42 -22.42
CA ALA A 35 0.35 -11.76 -23.73
C ALA A 35 0.62 -12.72 -24.92
N ASP A 36 0.96 -13.99 -24.62
CA ASP A 36 1.18 -15.09 -25.58
C ASP A 36 -0.06 -15.98 -25.82
N GLY A 37 -1.24 -15.61 -25.32
CA GLY A 37 -2.48 -16.40 -25.48
C GLY A 37 -2.51 -17.71 -24.66
N THR A 38 -1.43 -18.04 -23.93
CA THR A 38 -1.36 -19.20 -23.04
C THR A 38 -1.96 -18.89 -21.66
N VAL A 39 -2.88 -19.75 -21.22
CA VAL A 39 -3.45 -19.73 -19.88
C VAL A 39 -2.55 -20.54 -18.96
N ASN A 40 -1.67 -19.86 -18.24
CA ASN A 40 -0.92 -20.50 -17.17
C ASN A 40 -1.89 -20.79 -16.02
N GLY A 41 -2.18 -22.07 -15.75
CA GLY A 41 -3.09 -22.48 -14.69
C GLY A 41 -2.67 -21.94 -13.30
N TYR A 42 -1.37 -21.81 -13.08
CA TYR A 42 -0.80 -21.26 -11.85
C TYR A 42 -1.09 -19.76 -11.66
N SER A 43 -1.05 -18.95 -12.72
CA SER A 43 -1.33 -17.51 -12.64
C SER A 43 -2.83 -17.23 -12.50
N SER A 44 -3.66 -18.05 -13.16
CA SER A 44 -5.12 -17.95 -13.07
C SER A 44 -5.66 -18.38 -11.70
N PHE A 45 -5.04 -19.39 -11.08
CA PHE A 45 -5.37 -19.80 -9.71
C PHE A 45 -5.07 -18.69 -8.70
N TRP A 46 -3.86 -18.12 -8.72
CA TRP A 46 -3.49 -17.04 -7.81
C TRP A 46 -4.33 -15.78 -8.00
N ALA A 47 -4.71 -15.45 -9.25
CA ALA A 47 -5.62 -14.34 -9.52
C ALA A 47 -7.01 -14.57 -8.91
N SER A 48 -7.54 -15.80 -9.04
CA SER A 48 -8.83 -16.17 -8.45
C SER A 48 -8.79 -16.14 -6.92
N VAL A 49 -7.71 -16.62 -6.29
CA VAL A 49 -7.51 -16.54 -4.82
C VAL A 49 -7.46 -15.09 -4.34
N ARG A 50 -6.77 -14.20 -5.07
CA ARG A 50 -6.74 -12.77 -4.76
C ARG A 50 -8.15 -12.18 -4.77
N GLN A 51 -8.94 -12.49 -5.79
CA GLN A 51 -10.30 -11.97 -5.93
C GLN A 51 -11.24 -12.49 -4.84
N ILE A 52 -11.17 -13.79 -4.52
CA ILE A 52 -11.93 -14.40 -3.41
C ILE A 52 -11.56 -13.74 -2.08
N THR A 53 -10.27 -13.55 -1.82
CA THR A 53 -9.79 -12.91 -0.57
C THR A 53 -10.27 -11.46 -0.47
N LEU A 54 -10.29 -10.73 -1.58
CA LEU A 54 -10.80 -9.35 -1.63
C LEU A 54 -12.30 -9.32 -1.27
N VAL A 55 -13.12 -10.14 -1.93
CA VAL A 55 -14.57 -10.22 -1.66
C VAL A 55 -14.85 -10.65 -0.22
N VAL A 56 -14.16 -11.69 0.28
CA VAL A 56 -14.30 -12.15 1.67
C VAL A 56 -13.88 -11.06 2.66
N GLY A 57 -12.79 -10.35 2.39
CA GLY A 57 -12.32 -9.24 3.23
C GLY A 57 -13.32 -8.08 3.28
N VAL A 58 -13.92 -7.72 2.15
CA VAL A 58 -14.96 -6.68 2.07
C VAL A 58 -16.22 -7.11 2.83
N LEU A 59 -16.69 -8.35 2.63
CA LEU A 59 -17.85 -8.88 3.36
C LEU A 59 -17.60 -8.96 4.86
N ALA A 60 -16.41 -9.35 5.30
CA ALA A 60 -16.04 -9.39 6.72
C ALA A 60 -15.99 -7.98 7.33
N CYS A 61 -15.45 -6.99 6.59
CA CYS A 61 -15.39 -5.59 7.01
C CYS A 61 -16.79 -4.98 7.12
N LEU A 62 -17.66 -5.21 6.12
CA LEU A 62 -19.06 -4.77 6.15
C LEU A 62 -19.81 -5.44 7.30
N THR A 63 -19.61 -6.74 7.52
CA THR A 63 -20.21 -7.47 8.65
C THR A 63 -19.79 -6.84 9.97
N TYR A 64 -18.51 -6.46 10.14
CA TYR A 64 -18.04 -5.77 11.34
C TYR A 64 -18.68 -4.39 11.53
N PHE A 65 -18.75 -3.55 10.49
CA PHE A 65 -19.30 -2.19 10.60
C PHE A 65 -20.82 -2.15 10.74
N PHE A 66 -21.55 -2.96 9.97
CA PHE A 66 -23.02 -3.00 10.01
C PHE A 66 -23.56 -3.72 11.26
N PHE A 67 -22.88 -4.77 11.72
CA PHE A 67 -23.26 -5.47 12.95
C PHE A 67 -22.45 -5.03 14.18
N SER A 68 -21.84 -3.83 14.13
CA SER A 68 -21.01 -3.27 15.21
C SER A 68 -21.73 -3.10 16.56
N VAL A 69 -23.06 -3.28 16.61
CA VAL A 69 -23.87 -2.93 17.79
C VAL A 69 -24.52 -4.11 18.51
N GLU A 70 -24.52 -5.33 18.01
CA GLU A 70 -24.91 -6.50 18.81
C GLU A 70 -24.02 -7.69 18.46
N HIS A 71 -23.82 -8.66 19.36
CA HIS A 71 -24.00 -10.10 19.06
C HIS A 71 -23.63 -11.01 20.24
N LYS A 72 -24.64 -11.73 20.73
CA LYS A 72 -24.51 -13.10 21.25
C LYS A 72 -24.35 -14.07 20.05
N GLY A 73 -23.36 -14.98 20.05
CA GLY A 73 -23.33 -16.16 19.15
C GLY A 73 -22.23 -16.23 18.06
N ALA A 74 -22.38 -17.15 17.10
CA ALA A 74 -21.40 -17.54 16.06
C ALA A 74 -20.89 -16.37 15.18
N VAL A 75 -21.71 -15.34 15.03
CA VAL A 75 -21.38 -14.07 14.36
C VAL A 75 -20.23 -13.33 15.06
N GLY A 76 -20.07 -13.50 16.38
CA GLY A 76 -18.98 -12.89 17.15
C GLY A 76 -17.58 -13.42 16.81
N LYS A 77 -17.46 -14.64 16.25
CA LYS A 77 -16.17 -15.18 15.78
C LYS A 77 -15.75 -14.57 14.44
N VAL A 78 -16.70 -14.37 13.53
CA VAL A 78 -16.49 -13.70 12.24
C VAL A 78 -16.17 -12.21 12.45
N ALA A 79 -16.86 -11.56 13.40
CA ALA A 79 -16.58 -10.18 13.78
C ALA A 79 -15.14 -9.98 14.29
N ARG A 80 -14.58 -10.94 15.01
CA ARG A 80 -13.18 -10.88 15.49
C ARG A 80 -12.15 -10.95 14.36
N LEU A 81 -12.44 -11.70 13.30
CA LEU A 81 -11.64 -11.71 12.07
C LEU A 81 -11.70 -10.35 11.36
N GLY A 82 -12.87 -9.70 11.35
CA GLY A 82 -13.05 -8.34 10.85
C GLY A 82 -12.21 -7.30 11.60
N ILE A 83 -12.13 -7.38 12.95
CA ILE A 83 -11.26 -6.51 13.78
C ILE A 83 -9.80 -6.66 13.35
N TRP A 84 -9.33 -7.90 13.18
CA TRP A 84 -7.94 -8.15 12.75
C TRP A 84 -7.64 -7.54 11.38
N PHE A 85 -8.55 -7.73 10.42
CA PHE A 85 -8.44 -7.09 9.11
C PHE A 85 -8.38 -5.57 9.23
N LEU A 86 -9.24 -4.97 10.04
CA LEU A 86 -9.27 -3.51 10.24
C LEU A 86 -8.02 -2.96 10.91
N MET A 87 -7.49 -3.66 11.92
CA MET A 87 -6.27 -3.23 12.59
C MET A 87 -5.06 -3.26 11.66
N ILE A 88 -4.97 -4.29 10.80
CA ILE A 88 -3.89 -4.39 9.81
C ILE A 88 -4.01 -3.30 8.73
N THR A 89 -5.21 -3.10 8.17
CA THR A 89 -5.39 -2.11 7.11
C THR A 89 -5.22 -0.67 7.61
N PHE A 90 -5.76 -0.34 8.79
CA PHE A 90 -5.52 0.96 9.40
C PHE A 90 -4.06 1.15 9.81
N GLY A 91 -3.41 0.12 10.38
CA GLY A 91 -1.98 0.17 10.71
C GLY A 91 -1.10 0.45 9.50
N ALA A 92 -1.37 -0.22 8.37
CA ALA A 92 -0.68 0.05 7.11
C ALA A 92 -0.93 1.47 6.60
N ALA A 93 -2.18 1.95 6.61
CA ALA A 93 -2.53 3.30 6.17
C ALA A 93 -1.85 4.39 7.02
N PHE A 94 -1.86 4.24 8.35
CA PHE A 94 -1.13 5.14 9.24
C PHE A 94 0.37 5.10 8.96
N GLY A 95 0.96 3.91 8.80
CA GLY A 95 2.38 3.72 8.46
C GLY A 95 2.79 4.42 7.16
N PHE A 96 1.99 4.32 6.10
CA PHE A 96 2.26 5.00 4.82
C PHE A 96 2.28 6.52 4.95
N THR A 97 1.37 7.11 5.74
CA THR A 97 1.33 8.57 5.93
C THR A 97 2.50 9.08 6.80
N VAL A 98 2.94 8.29 7.78
CA VAL A 98 4.06 8.62 8.65
C VAL A 98 5.39 8.47 7.91
N MET A 99 5.52 7.46 7.03
CA MET A 99 6.73 7.21 6.22
C MET A 99 7.14 8.45 5.42
N GLY A 100 6.20 9.13 4.76
CA GLY A 100 6.53 10.34 4.00
C GLY A 100 7.12 11.48 4.85
N ARG A 101 6.68 11.59 6.11
CA ARG A 101 7.21 12.61 7.03
C ARG A 101 8.56 12.21 7.62
N ILE A 102 8.72 10.94 8.00
CA ILE A 102 9.99 10.42 8.52
C ILE A 102 11.06 10.42 7.42
N ALA A 103 10.71 10.08 6.17
CA ALA A 103 11.64 10.10 5.05
C ALA A 103 12.20 11.50 4.78
N LEU A 104 11.36 12.55 4.85
CA LEU A 104 11.84 13.92 4.71
C LEU A 104 12.76 14.33 5.86
N LEU A 105 12.49 13.89 7.09
CA LEU A 105 13.38 14.14 8.23
C LEU A 105 14.72 13.40 8.08
N ALA A 106 14.69 12.14 7.64
CA ALA A 106 15.88 11.35 7.37
C ALA A 106 16.74 12.00 6.28
N ALA A 107 16.14 12.43 5.18
CA ALA A 107 16.85 13.16 4.12
C ALA A 107 17.50 14.47 4.62
N ARG A 108 16.87 15.15 5.60
CA ARG A 108 17.48 16.34 6.24
C ARG A 108 18.63 15.99 7.17
N PHE A 109 18.57 14.85 7.86
CA PHE A 109 19.70 14.35 8.65
C PHE A 109 20.87 13.88 7.79
N GLU A 110 20.60 13.22 6.66
CA GLU A 110 21.64 12.85 5.68
C GLU A 110 22.37 14.10 5.17
N PHE A 111 21.64 15.13 4.74
CA PHE A 111 22.24 16.42 4.36
C PHE A 111 23.10 17.03 5.49
N LEU A 112 22.60 17.02 6.73
CA LEU A 112 23.33 17.63 7.84
C LEU A 112 24.63 16.89 8.18
N PHE A 113 24.60 15.54 8.15
CA PHE A 113 25.72 14.73 8.60
C PHE A 113 26.74 14.39 7.51
N ASP A 114 26.30 14.28 6.25
CA ASP A 114 27.16 14.00 5.09
C ASP A 114 27.68 15.31 4.47
N ASP A 115 26.78 16.14 3.92
CA ASP A 115 27.15 17.33 3.14
C ASP A 115 27.70 18.48 4.01
N TRP A 116 27.09 18.74 5.18
CA TRP A 116 27.47 19.90 6.00
C TRP A 116 28.56 19.58 7.03
N LEU A 117 28.38 18.51 7.81
CA LEU A 117 29.29 18.16 8.93
C LEU A 117 30.37 17.16 8.54
N TRP A 118 30.26 16.53 7.36
CA TRP A 118 31.28 15.64 6.78
C TRP A 118 31.67 14.44 7.66
N ILE A 119 30.80 14.06 8.60
CA ILE A 119 31.08 13.06 9.65
C ILE A 119 30.92 11.62 9.15
N ILE A 120 30.06 11.42 8.17
CA ILE A 120 29.79 10.13 7.51
C ILE A 120 30.00 10.31 6.01
N ASP A 121 30.52 9.29 5.33
CA ASP A 121 30.59 9.21 3.86
C ASP A 121 30.08 7.82 3.43
N PRO A 122 28.76 7.60 3.46
CA PRO A 122 28.18 6.29 3.16
C PRO A 122 28.41 5.87 1.70
N MET A 123 28.68 6.81 0.80
CA MET A 123 28.85 6.57 -0.64
C MET A 123 30.33 6.62 -1.09
N ASN A 124 31.27 6.73 -0.15
CA ASN A 124 32.72 6.87 -0.36
C ASN A 124 33.08 7.93 -1.42
N GLN A 125 32.25 8.97 -1.58
CA GLN A 125 32.33 9.94 -2.67
C GLN A 125 33.67 10.68 -2.67
N ARG A 126 34.30 10.77 -1.50
CA ARG A 126 35.61 11.41 -1.32
C ARG A 126 36.73 10.64 -2.01
N THR A 127 36.66 9.31 -1.96
CA THR A 127 37.64 8.44 -2.66
C THR A 127 37.41 8.43 -4.15
N VAL A 128 36.15 8.48 -4.60
CA VAL A 128 35.80 8.53 -6.02
C VAL A 128 36.16 9.88 -6.63
N ALA A 129 35.92 10.99 -5.92
CA ALA A 129 36.32 12.33 -6.33
C ALA A 129 37.85 12.49 -6.37
N ALA A 130 38.57 11.96 -5.37
CA ALA A 130 40.04 11.94 -5.36
C ALA A 130 40.62 11.08 -6.49
N ALA A 131 40.01 9.93 -6.80
CA ALA A 131 40.41 9.08 -7.92
C ALA A 131 40.11 9.74 -9.28
N ALA A 132 38.98 10.42 -9.41
CA ALA A 132 38.61 11.13 -10.64
C ALA A 132 39.52 12.35 -10.91
N GLY A 133 39.94 13.08 -9.86
CA GLY A 133 40.87 14.21 -9.98
C GLY A 133 42.31 13.82 -10.34
N LEU A 134 42.69 12.54 -10.19
CA LEU A 134 43.99 12.01 -10.62
C LEU A 134 44.00 11.50 -12.07
N LEU A 135 42.83 11.44 -12.73
CA LEU A 135 42.67 10.96 -14.10
C LEU A 135 42.51 12.10 -15.13
N PHE A 136 42.64 13.36 -14.70
CA PHE A 136 42.67 14.56 -15.54
C PHE A 136 43.92 15.40 -15.28
#